data_AF-A0A8J3PD39-F1
#
_entry.id   AF-A0A8J3PD39-F1
#
_cell.length_a   1.000
_cell.length_b   1.000
_cell.length_c   1.000
_cell.angle_alpha   90.00
_cell.angle_beta   90.00
_cell.angle_gamma   90.00
#
_symmetry.space_group_name_H-M   'P 1'
#
loop_
_entity.id
_entity.type
_entity.pdbx_description
1 polymer ?
#
loop_
_entity_poly.entity_id
_entity_poly.type
_entity_poly.pdbx_seq_one_letter_code
_entity_poly.pdbx_strand_id
1 'polypeptide(L)'
;MIFESATPLARACDALVRARRERDIEAFESATAQLWEAAQTASADELTTALAACAELLGELGPGFGGEFALLCGALIELGALPEPLIPVLRARLTEVAGLAVEFTAVWTREFPGEAVPEPGPAEFDAVLDRLDAAIAPDHAVRLAESWFGWQSWMRCATTLMQHSATARQACRADPALLAAVAALEPARADMTALSTLLSAPEGAAAAAR
;
A
#
# COMPACT_ATOMS: atom_id res chain seq x y z
N MET A 1 38.21 11.61 11.39
CA MET A 1 36.73 11.62 11.41
C MET A 1 36.31 10.80 10.21
N ILE A 2 35.97 9.53 10.40
CA ILE A 2 35.65 8.61 9.31
C ILE A 2 34.19 8.91 8.95
N PHE A 3 33.96 9.56 7.81
CA PHE A 3 32.66 9.50 7.16
C PHE A 3 32.52 8.06 6.71
N GLU A 4 31.81 7.24 7.48
CA GLU A 4 31.37 5.94 7.00
C GLU A 4 30.50 6.23 5.78
N SER A 5 30.97 5.83 4.60
CA SER A 5 30.31 6.08 3.34
C SER A 5 28.93 5.42 3.40
N ALA A 6 27.87 6.19 3.65
CA ALA A 6 26.50 5.67 3.66
C ALA A 6 26.27 4.81 2.42
N THR A 7 25.69 3.63 2.58
CA THR A 7 25.52 2.66 1.48
C THR A 7 24.59 3.22 0.40
N PRO A 8 24.61 2.71 -0.85
CA PRO A 8 23.70 3.20 -1.89
C PRO A 8 22.23 3.21 -1.45
N LEU A 9 21.81 2.18 -0.71
CA LEU A 9 20.46 2.05 -0.20
C LEU A 9 20.14 3.12 0.85
N ALA A 10 21.05 3.34 1.81
CA ALA A 10 20.89 4.39 2.83
C ALA A 10 20.79 5.79 2.20
N ARG A 11 21.62 6.09 1.19
CA ARG A 11 21.55 7.37 0.46
C ARG A 11 20.23 7.56 -0.28
N ALA A 12 19.65 6.50 -0.83
CA ALA A 12 18.35 6.56 -1.48
C ALA A 12 17.21 6.80 -0.47
N CYS A 13 17.25 6.18 0.71
CA CYS A 13 16.32 6.50 1.81
C CYS A 13 16.43 7.96 2.24
N ASP A 14 17.64 8.49 2.44
CA ASP A 14 17.85 9.90 2.79
C ASP A 14 17.31 10.84 1.70
N ALA A 15 17.51 10.48 0.44
CA ALA A 15 16.99 11.24 -0.70
C ALA A 15 15.46 11.25 -0.72
N LEU A 16 14.79 10.13 -0.42
CA LEU A 16 13.33 10.04 -0.30
C LEU A 16 12.79 10.95 0.80
N VAL A 17 13.37 10.89 2.00
CA VAL A 17 12.97 11.72 3.14
C VAL A 17 13.15 13.21 2.82
N ARG A 18 14.27 13.57 2.19
CA ARG A 18 14.53 14.96 1.77
C ARG A 18 13.53 15.42 0.72
N ALA A 19 13.33 14.64 -0.34
CA ALA A 19 12.38 14.96 -1.41
C ALA A 19 10.97 15.14 -0.86
N ARG A 20 10.55 14.27 0.07
CA ARG A 20 9.26 14.40 0.78
C ARG A 20 9.15 15.72 1.52
N ARG A 21 10.15 16.05 2.35
CA ARG A 21 10.17 17.29 3.14
C ARG A 21 10.10 18.53 2.25
N GLU A 22 10.78 18.49 1.11
CA GLU A 22 10.86 19.59 0.15
C GLU A 22 9.65 19.61 -0.81
N ARG A 23 8.79 18.59 -0.76
CA ARG A 23 7.66 18.37 -1.67
C ARG A 23 8.08 18.34 -3.13
N ASP A 24 9.25 17.78 -3.40
CA ASP A 24 9.83 17.61 -4.72
C ASP A 24 9.47 16.23 -5.26
N ILE A 25 8.46 16.20 -6.14
CA ILE A 25 7.92 14.96 -6.71
C ILE A 25 8.95 14.28 -7.62
N GLU A 26 9.64 15.04 -8.47
CA GLU A 26 10.64 14.49 -9.40
C GLU A 26 11.82 13.88 -8.63
N ALA A 27 12.30 14.57 -7.60
CA ALA A 27 13.35 14.03 -6.74
C ALA A 27 12.88 12.79 -5.98
N PHE A 28 11.61 12.73 -5.59
CA PHE A 28 11.05 11.58 -4.90
C PHE A 28 10.98 10.35 -5.83
N GLU A 29 10.47 10.51 -7.05
CA GLU A 29 10.42 9.44 -8.05
C GLU A 29 11.82 8.92 -8.40
N SER A 30 12.77 9.84 -8.59
CA SER A 30 14.17 9.50 -8.82
C SER A 30 14.77 8.70 -7.65
N ALA A 31 14.50 9.13 -6.41
CA ALA A 31 14.98 8.44 -5.22
C ALA A 31 14.32 7.06 -5.03
N THR A 32 13.04 6.91 -5.41
CA THR A 32 12.33 5.62 -5.43
C THR A 32 13.02 4.64 -6.38
N ALA A 33 13.36 5.08 -7.61
CA ALA A 33 14.08 4.26 -8.57
C ALA A 33 15.49 3.88 -8.06
N GLN A 34 16.20 4.83 -7.43
CA GLN A 34 17.52 4.57 -6.83
C GLN A 34 17.45 3.57 -5.67
N LEU A 35 16.40 3.64 -4.85
CA LEU A 35 16.17 2.69 -3.76
C LEU A 35 16.01 1.27 -4.33
N TRP A 36 15.18 1.13 -5.37
CA TRP A 36 14.94 -0.16 -6.02
C TRP A 36 16.22 -0.79 -6.59
N GLU A 37 17.02 -0.01 -7.31
CA GLU A 37 18.29 -0.48 -7.88
C GLU A 37 19.30 -0.86 -6.78
N ALA A 38 19.42 -0.04 -5.75
CA ALA A 38 20.32 -0.33 -4.63
C ALA A 38 19.91 -1.58 -3.85
N ALA A 39 18.60 -1.82 -3.70
CA ALA A 39 18.06 -2.96 -2.97
C ALA A 39 18.47 -4.32 -3.58
N GLN A 40 18.70 -4.39 -4.90
CA GLN A 40 19.04 -5.64 -5.59
C GLN A 40 20.34 -6.29 -5.09
N THR A 41 21.22 -5.52 -4.47
CA THR A 41 22.55 -5.98 -4.02
C THR A 41 22.80 -5.76 -2.53
N ALA A 42 21.81 -5.23 -1.81
CA ALA A 42 21.90 -4.94 -0.39
C ALA A 42 21.76 -6.21 0.45
N SER A 43 22.38 -6.21 1.63
CA SER A 43 22.19 -7.26 2.63
C SER A 43 20.81 -7.20 3.28
N ALA A 44 20.36 -8.31 3.88
CA ALA A 44 19.08 -8.37 4.59
C ALA A 44 18.98 -7.34 5.73
N ASP A 45 20.07 -7.04 6.43
CA ASP A 45 20.11 -6.03 7.49
C ASP A 45 19.95 -4.61 6.95
N GLU A 46 20.58 -4.30 5.81
CA GLU A 46 20.40 -3.03 5.11
C GLU A 46 18.96 -2.88 4.58
N LEU A 47 18.41 -3.93 3.98
CA LEU A 47 17.03 -3.96 3.49
C LEU A 47 16.03 -3.76 4.64
N THR A 48 16.26 -4.39 5.79
CA THR A 48 15.42 -4.21 6.99
C THR A 48 15.49 -2.77 7.51
N THR A 49 16.68 -2.19 7.53
CA THR A 49 16.88 -0.78 7.94
C THR A 49 16.17 0.17 6.98
N ALA A 50 16.30 -0.05 5.67
CA ALA A 50 15.60 0.74 4.66
C ALA A 50 14.08 0.59 4.75
N LEU A 51 13.58 -0.62 5.01
CA LEU A 51 12.15 -0.87 5.19
C LEU A 51 11.58 -0.10 6.39
N ALA A 52 12.33 -0.01 7.50
CA ALA A 52 11.92 0.80 8.65
C ALA A 52 11.79 2.29 8.28
N ALA A 53 12.75 2.85 7.53
CA ALA A 53 12.66 4.23 7.04
C ALA A 53 11.49 4.42 6.05
N CYS A 54 11.24 3.45 5.17
CA CYS A 54 10.11 3.49 4.26
C CYS A 54 8.77 3.40 5.00
N ALA A 55 8.69 2.64 6.11
CA ALA A 55 7.49 2.53 6.92
C ALA A 55 7.07 3.88 7.52
N GLU A 56 8.03 4.68 8.01
CA GLU A 56 7.75 6.04 8.50
C GLU A 56 7.18 6.92 7.38
N LEU A 57 7.83 6.90 6.21
CA LEU A 57 7.42 7.70 5.06
C LEU A 57 6.04 7.29 4.52
N LEU A 58 5.75 5.99 4.43
CA LEU A 58 4.47 5.46 3.96
C LEU A 58 3.28 5.99 4.80
N GLY A 59 3.50 6.25 6.09
CA GLY A 59 2.49 6.82 6.98
C GLY A 59 2.04 8.23 6.58
N GLU A 60 2.83 8.94 5.80
CA GLU A 60 2.57 10.33 5.37
C GLU A 60 2.01 10.45 3.95
N LEU A 61 2.01 9.36 3.18
CA LEU A 61 1.63 9.37 1.76
C LEU A 61 0.12 9.19 1.58
N GLY A 62 -0.45 9.88 0.58
CA GLY A 62 -1.86 9.73 0.20
C GLY A 62 -2.18 8.33 -0.36
N PRO A 63 -3.47 7.97 -0.49
CA PRO A 63 -3.89 6.65 -0.96
C PRO A 63 -3.33 6.23 -2.33
N GLY A 64 -3.26 7.15 -3.30
CA GLY A 64 -2.80 6.84 -4.65
C GLY A 64 -1.32 6.50 -4.67
N PHE A 65 -0.49 7.52 -4.48
CA PHE A 65 0.96 7.38 -4.48
C PHE A 65 1.48 6.44 -3.37
N GLY A 66 0.82 6.42 -2.20
CA GLY A 66 1.16 5.50 -1.12
C GLY A 66 0.99 4.03 -1.50
N GLY A 67 0.06 3.70 -2.41
CA GLY A 67 -0.11 2.32 -2.89
C GLY A 67 1.10 1.83 -3.68
N GLU A 68 1.60 2.63 -4.60
CA GLU A 68 2.81 2.31 -5.38
C GLU A 68 4.04 2.21 -4.46
N PHE A 69 4.17 3.13 -3.51
CA PHE A 69 5.26 3.09 -2.53
C PHE A 69 5.16 1.86 -1.59
N ALA A 70 3.94 1.44 -1.23
CA ALA A 70 3.73 0.19 -0.48
C ALA A 70 4.19 -1.03 -1.28
N LEU A 71 3.99 -1.06 -2.60
CA LEU A 71 4.48 -2.15 -3.45
C LEU A 71 6.00 -2.29 -3.38
N LEU A 72 6.74 -1.17 -3.38
CA LEU A 72 8.18 -1.17 -3.17
C LEU A 72 8.56 -1.74 -1.79
N CYS A 73 7.84 -1.37 -0.73
CA CYS A 73 8.05 -1.93 0.60
C CYS A 73 7.83 -3.46 0.62
N GLY A 74 6.82 -3.95 -0.10
CA GLY A 74 6.59 -5.39 -0.29
C GLY A 74 7.75 -6.06 -1.01
N ALA A 75 8.30 -5.43 -2.06
CA ALA A 75 9.43 -5.96 -2.78
C ALA A 75 10.71 -6.03 -1.94
N LEU A 76 10.93 -5.08 -1.01
CA LEU A 76 12.04 -5.18 -0.04
C LEU A 76 11.92 -6.42 0.85
N ILE A 77 10.71 -6.80 1.25
CA ILE A 77 10.45 -8.04 2.02
C ILE A 77 10.78 -9.28 1.18
N GLU A 78 10.39 -9.29 -0.10
CA GLU A 78 10.72 -10.39 -1.02
C GLU A 78 12.23 -10.52 -1.25
N LEU A 79 12.97 -9.42 -1.20
CA LEU A 79 14.43 -9.40 -1.25
C LEU A 79 15.11 -9.81 0.06
N GLY A 80 14.36 -9.96 1.15
CA GLY A 80 14.85 -10.49 2.43
C GLY A 80 14.82 -9.52 3.61
N ALA A 81 14.18 -8.35 3.50
CA ALA A 81 13.92 -7.49 4.66
C ALA A 81 13.02 -8.21 5.69
N LEU A 82 13.28 -7.97 6.98
CA LEU A 82 12.36 -8.41 8.03
C LEU A 82 11.06 -7.59 7.97
N PRO A 83 9.88 -8.23 7.89
CA PRO A 83 8.59 -7.56 7.68
C PRO A 83 8.10 -6.72 8.87
N GLU A 84 8.58 -6.99 10.09
CA GLU A 84 8.06 -6.44 11.34
C GLU A 84 7.94 -4.90 11.39
N PRO A 85 8.91 -4.10 10.90
CA PRO A 85 8.81 -2.64 10.93
C PRO A 85 7.61 -2.08 10.16
N LEU A 86 7.14 -2.78 9.11
CA LEU A 86 6.07 -2.33 8.24
C LEU A 86 4.67 -2.61 8.82
N ILE A 87 4.54 -3.57 9.73
CA ILE A 87 3.24 -4.08 10.20
C ILE A 87 2.30 -2.97 10.72
N PRO A 88 2.73 -2.10 11.66
CA PRO A 88 1.80 -1.15 12.28
C PRO A 88 1.24 -0.14 11.28
N VAL A 89 2.11 0.41 10.44
CA VAL A 89 1.73 1.42 9.45
C VAL A 89 0.91 0.81 8.32
N LEU A 90 1.32 -0.32 7.77
CA LEU A 90 0.61 -0.92 6.64
C LEU A 90 -0.79 -1.35 7.06
N ARG A 91 -0.98 -1.92 8.26
CA ARG A 91 -2.31 -2.24 8.76
C ARG A 91 -3.19 -0.98 8.83
N ALA A 92 -2.70 0.09 9.46
CA ALA A 92 -3.47 1.33 9.61
C ALA A 92 -3.85 1.94 8.26
N ARG A 93 -2.89 2.02 7.32
CA ARG A 93 -3.13 2.56 5.97
C ARG A 93 -4.06 1.65 5.16
N LEU A 94 -3.88 0.33 5.24
CA LEU A 94 -4.74 -0.63 4.54
C LEU A 94 -6.20 -0.52 5.01
N THR A 95 -6.43 -0.38 6.32
CA THR A 95 -7.77 -0.16 6.89
C THR A 95 -8.40 1.13 6.38
N GLU A 96 -7.64 2.23 6.35
CA GLU A 96 -8.11 3.51 5.80
C GLU A 96 -8.48 3.40 4.32
N VAL A 97 -7.55 2.89 3.50
CA VAL A 97 -7.74 2.79 2.04
C VAL A 97 -8.87 1.82 1.70
N ALA A 98 -9.00 0.70 2.42
CA ALA A 98 -10.14 -0.21 2.27
C ALA A 98 -11.47 0.51 2.58
N GLY A 99 -11.51 1.29 3.67
CA GLY A 99 -12.70 2.07 4.04
C GLY A 99 -13.08 3.09 2.96
N LEU A 100 -12.11 3.84 2.44
CA LEU A 100 -12.32 4.80 1.35
C LEU A 100 -12.74 4.12 0.05
N ALA A 101 -12.19 2.94 -0.26
CA ALA A 101 -12.61 2.16 -1.43
C ALA A 101 -14.05 1.65 -1.27
N VAL A 102 -14.48 1.23 -0.07
CA VAL A 102 -15.89 0.91 0.20
C VAL A 102 -16.76 2.14 0.01
N GLU A 103 -16.34 3.29 0.55
CA GLU A 103 -17.07 4.55 0.41
C GLU A 103 -17.21 4.96 -1.07
N PHE A 104 -16.16 4.78 -1.88
CA PHE A 104 -16.22 4.99 -3.33
C PHE A 104 -17.39 4.21 -3.95
N THR A 105 -17.54 2.91 -3.65
CA THR A 105 -18.63 2.10 -4.22
C THR A 105 -20.01 2.61 -3.81
N ALA A 106 -20.15 3.07 -2.56
CA ALA A 106 -21.40 3.60 -2.03
C ALA A 106 -21.75 4.97 -2.65
N VAL A 107 -20.77 5.86 -2.78
CA VAL A 107 -20.91 7.16 -3.43
C VAL A 107 -21.26 6.97 -4.91
N TRP A 108 -20.53 6.12 -5.62
CA TRP A 108 -20.79 5.86 -7.05
C TRP A 108 -22.21 5.38 -7.28
N THR A 109 -22.67 4.40 -6.49
CA THR A 109 -24.04 3.86 -6.59
C THR A 109 -25.11 4.92 -6.32
N ARG A 110 -24.83 5.89 -5.43
CA ARG A 110 -25.75 6.96 -5.06
C ARG A 110 -25.81 8.07 -6.12
N GLU A 111 -24.66 8.53 -6.59
CA GLU A 111 -24.57 9.67 -7.52
C GLU A 111 -24.81 9.27 -8.99
N PHE A 112 -24.53 8.00 -9.35
CA PHE A 112 -24.65 7.49 -10.72
C PHE A 112 -25.55 6.23 -10.76
N PRO A 113 -26.83 6.35 -10.39
CA PRO A 113 -27.72 5.21 -10.27
C PRO A 113 -27.93 4.50 -11.62
N GLY A 114 -27.77 3.17 -11.61
CA GLY A 114 -27.93 2.32 -12.80
C GLY A 114 -26.63 2.10 -13.59
N GLU A 115 -25.55 2.78 -13.23
CA GLU A 115 -24.22 2.50 -13.78
C GLU A 115 -23.49 1.45 -12.95
N ALA A 116 -22.67 0.63 -13.60
CA ALA A 116 -21.76 -0.26 -12.90
C ALA A 116 -20.66 0.57 -12.21
N VAL A 117 -20.15 0.05 -11.09
CA VAL A 117 -18.95 0.61 -10.47
C VAL A 117 -17.78 0.46 -11.46
N PRO A 118 -16.94 1.49 -11.68
CA PRO A 118 -15.86 1.43 -12.64
C PRO A 118 -14.83 0.38 -12.25
N GLU A 119 -14.42 -0.45 -13.20
CA GLU A 119 -13.29 -1.35 -13.01
C GLU A 119 -11.99 -0.53 -12.96
N PRO A 120 -11.12 -0.75 -11.96
CA PRO A 120 -9.84 -0.06 -11.88
C PRO A 120 -8.97 -0.30 -13.12
N GLY A 121 -8.55 0.78 -13.78
CA GLY A 121 -7.63 0.75 -14.90
C GLY A 121 -7.02 2.13 -15.17
N PRO A 122 -5.77 2.22 -15.66
CA PRO A 122 -5.10 3.51 -15.87
C PRO A 122 -5.85 4.45 -16.80
N ALA A 123 -6.57 3.91 -17.79
CA ALA A 123 -7.32 4.70 -18.76
C ALA A 123 -8.62 5.30 -18.18
N GLU A 124 -9.11 4.78 -17.06
CA GLU A 124 -10.41 5.16 -16.49
C GLU A 124 -10.29 6.17 -15.35
N PHE A 125 -9.09 6.34 -14.77
CA PHE A 125 -8.89 7.14 -13.56
C PHE A 125 -9.35 8.60 -13.73
N ASP A 126 -8.82 9.31 -14.73
CA ASP A 126 -9.12 10.73 -14.95
C ASP A 126 -10.61 10.96 -15.22
N ALA A 127 -11.23 10.10 -16.05
CA ALA A 127 -12.65 10.20 -16.38
C ALA A 127 -13.55 9.95 -15.17
N VAL A 128 -13.17 9.01 -14.29
CA VAL A 128 -13.90 8.76 -13.03
C VAL A 128 -13.72 9.91 -12.05
N LEU A 129 -12.51 10.46 -11.95
CA LEU A 129 -12.22 11.58 -11.08
C LEU A 129 -13.02 12.83 -11.50
N ASP A 130 -13.00 13.20 -12.77
CA ASP A 130 -13.77 14.34 -13.30
C ASP A 130 -15.26 14.24 -12.96
N ARG A 131 -15.82 13.03 -13.03
CA ARG A 131 -17.22 12.78 -12.69
C ARG A 131 -17.48 12.91 -11.19
N LEU A 132 -16.60 12.38 -10.35
CA LEU A 132 -16.72 12.50 -8.89
C LEU A 132 -16.55 13.95 -8.44
N ASP A 133 -15.59 14.69 -9.00
CA ASP A 133 -15.36 16.11 -8.71
C ASP A 133 -16.59 16.97 -9.03
N ALA A 134 -17.37 16.59 -10.04
CA ALA A 134 -18.62 17.25 -10.38
C ALA A 134 -19.78 16.93 -9.41
N ALA A 135 -19.69 15.84 -8.65
CA ALA A 135 -20.77 15.33 -7.79
C ALA A 135 -20.53 15.58 -6.29
N ILE A 136 -19.28 15.57 -5.83
CA ILE A 136 -18.89 15.72 -4.42
C ILE A 136 -17.72 16.70 -4.25
N ALA A 137 -17.31 16.95 -3.00
CA ALA A 137 -16.18 17.84 -2.73
C ALA A 137 -14.88 17.33 -3.39
N PRO A 138 -14.09 18.18 -4.10
CA PRO A 138 -12.93 17.74 -4.87
C PRO A 138 -11.89 16.94 -4.07
N ASP A 139 -11.50 17.43 -2.90
CA ASP A 139 -10.55 16.72 -2.03
C ASP A 139 -11.04 15.33 -1.61
N HIS A 140 -12.36 15.16 -1.51
CA HIS A 140 -12.96 13.87 -1.17
C HIS A 140 -12.99 12.96 -2.41
N ALA A 141 -13.39 13.48 -3.58
CA ALA A 141 -13.38 12.76 -4.85
C ALA A 141 -11.99 12.19 -5.16
N VAL A 142 -10.93 13.00 -5.04
CA VAL A 142 -9.54 12.55 -5.21
C VAL A 142 -9.23 11.38 -4.28
N ARG A 143 -9.51 11.50 -2.97
CA ARG A 143 -9.21 10.43 -2.01
C ARG A 143 -9.97 9.13 -2.29
N LEU A 144 -11.23 9.21 -2.71
CA LEU A 144 -12.04 8.03 -3.06
C LEU A 144 -11.53 7.36 -4.34
N ALA A 145 -11.29 8.15 -5.39
CA ALA A 145 -10.74 7.65 -6.65
C ALA A 145 -9.37 7.00 -6.43
N GLU A 146 -8.43 7.71 -5.78
CA GLU A 146 -7.11 7.17 -5.48
C GLU A 146 -7.15 5.89 -4.66
N SER A 147 -8.06 5.79 -3.68
CA SER A 147 -8.18 4.59 -2.86
C SER A 147 -8.74 3.40 -3.65
N TRP A 148 -9.75 3.64 -4.49
CA TRP A 148 -10.35 2.61 -5.34
C TRP A 148 -9.37 2.09 -6.38
N PHE A 149 -8.71 2.99 -7.12
CA PHE A 149 -7.78 2.62 -8.18
C PHE A 149 -6.44 2.12 -7.65
N GLY A 150 -5.96 2.67 -6.53
CA GLY A 150 -4.71 2.27 -5.88
C GLY A 150 -4.80 1.00 -5.02
N TRP A 151 -6.01 0.52 -4.73
CA TRP A 151 -6.25 -0.62 -3.82
C TRP A 151 -5.40 -1.85 -4.12
N GLN A 152 -5.22 -2.19 -5.40
CA GLN A 152 -4.48 -3.39 -5.80
C GLN A 152 -3.03 -3.35 -5.30
N SER A 153 -2.37 -2.19 -5.33
CA SER A 153 -0.98 -2.04 -4.88
C SER A 153 -0.86 -2.21 -3.37
N TRP A 154 -1.78 -1.64 -2.59
CA TRP A 154 -1.89 -1.84 -1.14
C TRP A 154 -2.13 -3.31 -0.80
N MET A 155 -3.08 -3.94 -1.47
CA MET A 155 -3.41 -5.35 -1.28
C MET A 155 -2.21 -6.25 -1.55
N ARG A 156 -1.47 -6.04 -2.64
CA ARG A 156 -0.29 -6.83 -2.98
C ARG A 156 0.78 -6.74 -1.89
N CYS A 157 1.09 -5.53 -1.42
CA CYS A 157 2.01 -5.35 -0.29
C CYS A 157 1.52 -6.09 0.97
N ALA A 158 0.24 -5.96 1.32
CA ALA A 158 -0.35 -6.63 2.48
C ALA A 158 -0.30 -8.16 2.36
N THR A 159 -0.57 -8.71 1.18
CA THR A 159 -0.43 -10.14 0.88
C THR A 159 1.01 -10.59 1.09
N THR A 160 2.00 -9.90 0.51
CA THR A 160 3.43 -10.22 0.68
C THR A 160 3.82 -10.17 2.17
N LEU A 161 3.45 -9.11 2.89
CA LEU A 161 3.71 -8.97 4.32
C LEU A 161 3.14 -10.15 5.12
N MET A 162 1.89 -10.52 4.88
CA MET A 162 1.21 -11.61 5.57
C MET A 162 1.71 -12.99 5.17
N GLN A 163 2.25 -13.18 3.96
CA GLN A 163 2.90 -14.44 3.58
C GLN A 163 4.21 -14.64 4.36
N HIS A 164 4.94 -13.56 4.62
CA HIS A 164 6.26 -13.59 5.25
C HIS A 164 6.23 -13.44 6.78
N SER A 165 5.14 -12.96 7.38
CA SER A 165 5.03 -12.77 8.84
C SER A 165 3.74 -13.33 9.44
N ALA A 166 3.88 -14.26 10.39
CA ALA A 166 2.75 -14.72 11.22
C ALA A 166 2.20 -13.59 12.10
N THR A 167 3.08 -12.74 12.63
CA THR A 167 2.72 -11.55 13.41
C THR A 167 1.86 -10.60 12.58
N ALA A 168 2.21 -10.38 11.30
CA ALA A 168 1.39 -9.55 10.42
C ALA A 168 0.00 -10.14 10.20
N ARG A 169 -0.11 -11.46 9.96
CA ARG A 169 -1.42 -12.14 9.83
C ARG A 169 -2.26 -11.94 11.09
N GLN A 170 -1.68 -12.17 12.27
CA GLN A 170 -2.39 -11.99 13.54
C GLN A 170 -2.84 -10.53 13.72
N ALA A 171 -1.96 -9.57 13.45
CA ALA A 171 -2.23 -8.15 13.59
C ALA A 171 -3.36 -7.65 12.68
N CYS A 172 -3.41 -8.11 11.42
CA CYS A 172 -4.47 -7.76 10.47
C CYS A 172 -5.79 -8.45 10.81
N ARG A 173 -5.77 -9.71 11.27
CA ARG A 173 -6.98 -10.43 11.69
C ARG A 173 -7.61 -9.87 12.96
N ALA A 174 -6.80 -9.25 13.81
CA ALA A 174 -7.28 -8.58 15.01
C ALA A 174 -7.93 -7.21 14.73
N ASP A 175 -7.90 -6.71 13.49
CA ASP A 175 -8.51 -5.44 13.10
C ASP A 175 -9.92 -5.67 12.51
N PRO A 176 -11.00 -5.47 13.29
CA PRO A 176 -12.36 -5.71 12.81
C PRO A 176 -12.78 -4.73 11.72
N ALA A 177 -12.22 -3.51 11.68
CA ALA A 177 -12.54 -2.53 10.66
C ALA A 177 -11.96 -2.95 9.31
N LEU A 178 -10.72 -3.44 9.30
CA LEU A 178 -10.12 -4.02 8.11
C LEU A 178 -10.93 -5.20 7.57
N LEU A 179 -11.28 -6.14 8.45
CA LEU A 179 -12.05 -7.33 8.06
C LEU A 179 -13.42 -6.95 7.46
N ALA A 180 -14.12 -6.00 8.07
CA ALA A 180 -15.41 -5.52 7.56
C ALA A 180 -15.27 -4.84 6.20
N ALA A 181 -14.24 -3.99 6.02
CA ALA A 181 -14.02 -3.29 4.76
C ALA A 181 -13.65 -4.26 3.63
N VAL A 182 -12.76 -5.23 3.89
CA VAL A 182 -12.40 -6.28 2.93
C VAL A 182 -13.62 -7.10 2.50
N ALA A 183 -14.46 -7.52 3.45
CA ALA A 183 -15.68 -8.26 3.15
C ALA A 183 -16.69 -7.43 2.32
N ALA A 184 -16.75 -6.12 2.54
CA ALA A 184 -17.60 -5.23 1.75
C ALA A 184 -17.07 -4.98 0.33
N LEU A 185 -15.75 -5.04 0.11
CA LEU A 185 -15.13 -4.90 -1.21
C LEU A 185 -15.21 -6.16 -2.06
N GLU A 186 -15.23 -7.34 -1.44
CA GLU A 186 -15.17 -8.64 -2.13
C GLU A 186 -16.19 -8.81 -3.29
N PRO A 187 -17.46 -8.38 -3.17
CA PRO A 187 -18.42 -8.47 -4.27
C PRO A 187 -18.11 -7.56 -5.47
N ALA A 188 -17.37 -6.48 -5.25
CA ALA A 188 -17.05 -5.45 -6.25
C ALA A 188 -15.63 -5.58 -6.81
N ARG A 189 -14.83 -6.53 -6.31
CA ARG A 189 -13.40 -6.67 -6.61
C ARG A 189 -13.01 -8.13 -6.84
N ALA A 190 -12.77 -8.48 -8.10
CA ALA A 190 -12.37 -9.84 -8.47
C ALA A 190 -10.95 -10.22 -7.97
N ASP A 191 -10.12 -9.24 -7.64
CA ASP A 191 -8.72 -9.41 -7.24
C ASP A 191 -8.52 -9.75 -5.74
N MET A 192 -9.60 -9.87 -4.97
CA MET A 192 -9.57 -9.98 -3.49
C MET A 192 -9.19 -11.36 -2.94
N THR A 193 -9.27 -12.42 -3.75
CA THR A 193 -9.23 -13.82 -3.25
C THR A 193 -8.02 -14.13 -2.37
N ALA A 194 -6.83 -13.65 -2.74
CA ALA A 194 -5.61 -13.92 -1.99
C ALA A 194 -5.62 -13.25 -0.61
N LEU A 195 -6.05 -11.98 -0.54
CA LEU A 195 -6.13 -11.23 0.71
C LEU A 195 -7.20 -11.82 1.63
N SER A 196 -8.40 -12.08 1.12
CA SER A 196 -9.49 -12.71 1.88
C SER A 196 -9.05 -14.05 2.47
N THR A 197 -8.38 -14.89 1.68
CA THR A 197 -7.87 -16.19 2.16
C THR A 197 -6.90 -16.04 3.33
N LEU A 198 -5.96 -15.09 3.26
CA LEU A 198 -4.99 -14.84 4.33
C LEU A 198 -5.65 -14.28 5.60
N LEU A 199 -6.71 -13.50 5.47
CA LEU A 199 -7.46 -12.94 6.59
C LEU A 199 -8.40 -13.98 7.24
N SER A 200 -8.94 -14.91 6.47
CA SER A 200 -9.90 -15.91 6.98
C SER A 200 -9.28 -17.25 7.43
N ALA A 201 -8.04 -17.57 7.02
CA ALA A 201 -7.46 -18.88 7.32
C ALA A 201 -7.23 -19.09 8.85
N PRO A 202 -7.68 -20.22 9.44
CA PRO A 202 -7.43 -20.52 10.85
C PRO A 202 -5.92 -20.63 11.14
N GLU A 203 -5.50 -20.24 12.34
CA GLU A 203 -4.11 -20.42 12.78
C GLU A 203 -3.73 -21.91 12.72
N GLY A 204 -2.70 -22.24 11.92
CA GLY A 204 -2.16 -23.61 11.80
C GLY A 204 -2.16 -24.22 10.39
N ALA A 205 -2.92 -23.68 9.42
CA ALA A 205 -2.95 -24.26 8.06
C ALA A 205 -1.67 -24.03 7.24
N ALA A 206 -0.91 -22.97 7.54
CA ALA A 206 0.28 -22.59 6.76
C ALA A 206 1.55 -23.40 7.10
N ALA A 207 1.54 -24.18 8.19
CA ALA A 207 2.72 -24.97 8.60
C ALA A 207 2.86 -26.30 7.84
N ALA A 208 1.87 -26.70 7.04
CA ALA A 208 1.83 -28.01 6.37
C ALA A 208 2.29 -28.01 4.90
N ALA A 209 2.80 -26.88 4.39
CA ALA A 209 3.14 -26.73 2.96
C ALA A 209 4.58 -26.24 2.71
N ARG A 210 5.53 -26.54 3.60
CA ARG A 210 6.97 -26.39 3.35
C ARG A 210 7.68 -27.73 3.38
#